data_AF-A0A1S6H8N8-F1
#
_entry.id   AF-A0A1S6H8N8-F1
#
_cell.length_a   1.000
_cell.length_b   1.000
_cell.length_c   1.000
_cell.angle_alpha   90.00
_cell.angle_beta   90.00
_cell.angle_gamma   90.00
#
_symmetry.space_group_name_H-M   'P 1'
#
loop_
_entity.id
_entity.type
_entity.pdbx_description
1 polymer ?
#
loop_
_entity_poly.entity_id
_entity_poly.type
_entity_poly.pdbx_seq_one_letter_code
_entity_poly.pdbx_strand_id
1 'polypeptide(L)'
;MGDALRHNGKDLGWIHSYTGDSTKKFDLEMEGISGIEQLFRLSDEETLEVEGMPPMTFREFKTKILRRTKRIYLFPHEYGLNLH
;
A
#
# COMPACT_ATOMS: atom_id res chain seq x y z
N MET A 1 11.05 8.03 1.50
CA MET A 1 10.71 7.15 2.64
C MET A 1 9.22 6.98 2.59
N GLY A 2 8.73 5.74 2.43
CA GLY A 2 7.30 5.45 2.31
C GLY A 2 6.70 5.13 3.68
N ASP A 3 5.42 5.41 3.85
CA ASP A 3 4.66 5.12 5.06
C ASP A 3 4.24 3.65 5.06
N ALA A 4 4.55 2.88 6.11
CA ALA A 4 4.20 1.46 6.15
C ALA A 4 2.68 1.23 6.12
N LEU A 5 2.22 0.30 5.28
CA LEU A 5 0.85 -0.19 5.20
C LEU A 5 0.76 -1.55 5.90
N ARG A 6 -0.06 -1.67 6.93
CA ARG A 6 -0.19 -2.88 7.75
C ARG A 6 -1.62 -3.38 7.87
N HIS A 7 -1.75 -4.69 8.02
CA HIS A 7 -2.97 -5.36 8.44
C HIS A 7 -2.65 -6.32 9.59
N ASN A 8 -3.35 -6.20 10.71
CA ASN A 8 -3.15 -7.03 11.91
C ASN A 8 -1.67 -7.07 12.36
N GLY A 9 -0.98 -5.92 12.33
CA GLY A 9 0.42 -5.79 12.72
C GLY A 9 1.44 -6.36 11.73
N LYS A 10 1.01 -6.88 10.57
CA LYS A 10 1.89 -7.36 9.50
C LYS A 10 2.01 -6.31 8.40
N ASP A 11 3.24 -6.06 7.95
CA ASP A 11 3.50 -5.22 6.78
C ASP A 11 2.91 -5.88 5.51
N LEU A 12 2.20 -5.08 4.71
CA LEU A 12 1.72 -5.44 3.38
C LEU A 12 2.51 -4.71 2.30
N GLY A 13 3.15 -3.60 2.64
CA GLY A 13 3.89 -2.74 1.74
C GLY A 13 4.09 -1.34 2.30
N TRP A 14 4.43 -0.41 1.42
CA TRP A 14 4.69 1.00 1.72
C TRP A 14 3.92 1.91 0.77
N ILE A 15 3.53 3.06 1.30
CA ILE A 15 2.81 4.10 0.57
C ILE A 15 3.72 5.29 0.37
N HIS A 16 3.99 5.61 -0.89
CA HIS A 16 4.76 6.78 -1.29
C HIS A 16 3.80 7.87 -1.72
N SER A 17 3.70 8.94 -0.92
CA SER A 17 2.84 10.06 -1.28
C SER A 17 3.61 11.18 -1.97
N TYR A 18 3.00 11.78 -3.00
CA TYR A 18 3.58 12.89 -3.75
C TYR A 18 2.47 13.81 -4.27
N THR A 19 2.85 15.01 -4.71
CA THR A 19 1.91 15.96 -5.31
C THR A 19 1.99 15.86 -6.83
N GLY A 20 0.87 15.56 -7.48
CA GLY A 20 0.72 15.54 -8.94
C GLY A 20 -0.60 16.20 -9.34
N ASP A 21 -0.57 17.06 -10.36
CA ASP A 21 -1.73 17.85 -10.81
C ASP A 21 -2.42 18.60 -9.64
N SER A 22 -1.63 19.23 -8.77
CA SER A 22 -2.10 19.95 -7.56
C SER A 22 -2.90 19.10 -6.57
N THR A 23 -2.82 17.76 -6.67
CA THR A 23 -3.50 16.83 -5.76
C THR A 23 -2.53 15.82 -5.17
N LYS A 24 -2.77 15.37 -3.93
CA LYS A 24 -1.98 14.29 -3.32
C LYS A 24 -2.29 12.98 -4.04
N LYS A 25 -1.25 12.37 -4.62
CA LYS A 25 -1.24 11.06 -5.25
C LYS A 25 -0.45 10.08 -4.40
N PHE A 26 -0.62 8.81 -4.71
CA PHE A 26 0.08 7.73 -4.02
C PHE A 26 0.65 6.75 -5.03
N ASP A 27 1.80 6.18 -4.71
CA ASP A 27 2.26 4.94 -5.29
C ASP A 27 2.37 3.91 -4.17
N LEU A 28 1.93 2.67 -4.44
CA LEU A 28 2.00 1.56 -3.50
C LEU A 28 3.12 0.63 -3.92
N GLU A 29 4.01 0.36 -2.96
CA GLU A 29 5.07 -0.62 -3.09
C GLU A 29 4.71 -1.81 -2.19
N MET A 30 4.28 -2.92 -2.78
CA MET A 30 3.79 -4.07 -2.03
C MET A 30 4.93 -5.00 -1.64
N GLU A 31 4.82 -5.64 -0.47
CA GLU A 31 5.68 -6.74 -0.03
C GLU A 31 5.32 -8.00 -0.84
N GLY A 32 5.71 -7.96 -2.12
CA GLY A 32 5.50 -9.06 -3.03
C GLY A 32 4.06 -9.32 -3.44
N ILE A 33 3.87 -10.43 -4.15
CA ILE A 33 2.53 -10.91 -4.55
C ILE A 33 1.72 -11.27 -3.30
N SER A 34 2.38 -11.76 -2.24
CA SER A 34 1.66 -12.10 -1.01
C SER A 34 1.01 -10.86 -0.37
N GLY A 35 1.69 -9.70 -0.37
CA GLY A 35 1.15 -8.44 0.14
C GLY A 35 -0.02 -7.91 -0.69
N ILE A 36 0.07 -8.00 -2.03
CA ILE A 36 -1.04 -7.57 -2.90
C ILE A 36 -2.26 -8.48 -2.72
N GLU A 37 -2.07 -9.80 -2.67
CA GLU A 37 -3.17 -10.75 -2.47
C GLU A 37 -3.87 -10.54 -1.12
N GLN A 38 -3.11 -10.35 -0.05
CA GLN A 38 -3.66 -10.04 1.27
C GLN A 38 -4.50 -8.77 1.23
N LEU A 39 -3.98 -7.68 0.63
CA LEU A 39 -4.69 -6.41 0.54
C LEU A 39 -6.02 -6.52 -0.22
N PHE A 40 -6.05 -7.25 -1.34
CA PHE A 40 -7.27 -7.38 -2.17
C PHE A 40 -8.26 -8.45 -1.67
N ARG A 41 -7.86 -9.30 -0.71
CA ARG A 41 -8.77 -10.23 -0.03
C ARG A 41 -9.51 -9.59 1.15
N LEU A 42 -9.10 -8.39 1.56
CA LEU A 42 -9.75 -7.70 2.67
C LEU A 42 -11.20 -7.35 2.34
N SER A 43 -12.06 -7.59 3.32
CA SER A 43 -13.41 -7.07 3.37
C SER A 43 -13.41 -5.56 3.66
N ASP A 44 -14.48 -4.88 3.27
CA ASP A 44 -14.58 -3.42 3.39
C ASP A 44 -14.51 -2.90 4.84
N GLU A 45 -14.84 -3.75 5.80
CA GLU A 45 -14.89 -3.44 7.24
C GLU A 45 -13.56 -3.72 7.95
N GLU A 46 -12.65 -4.46 7.33
CA GLU A 46 -11.34 -4.75 7.92
C GLU A 46 -10.51 -3.48 8.08
N THR A 47 -9.78 -3.39 9.19
CA THR A 47 -9.01 -2.19 9.55
C THR A 47 -7.59 -2.30 9.02
N LEU A 48 -7.14 -1.25 8.36
CA LEU A 48 -5.77 -1.04 7.91
C LEU A 48 -5.11 0.05 8.74
N GLU A 49 -3.81 -0.12 8.94
CA GLU A 49 -2.95 0.86 9.56
C GLU A 49 -2.00 1.42 8.51
N VAL A 50 -1.92 2.74 8.42
CA VAL A 50 -0.93 3.44 7.60
C VAL A 50 -0.12 4.30 8.55
N GLU A 51 1.21 4.16 8.50
CA GLU A 51 2.10 4.92 9.35
C GLU A 51 1.83 6.44 9.22
N GLY A 52 1.80 7.13 10.37
CA GLY A 52 1.49 8.56 10.41
C GLY A 52 0.02 8.93 10.13
N MET A 53 -0.88 7.95 9.97
CA MET A 53 -2.32 8.18 9.81
C MET A 53 -3.13 7.42 10.87
N PRO A 54 -4.32 7.91 11.25
CA PRO A 54 -5.26 7.13 12.06
C PRO A 54 -5.65 5.83 11.34
N PRO A 55 -5.85 4.72 12.09
CA PRO A 55 -6.40 3.48 11.52
C PRO A 55 -7.69 3.75 10.76
N MET A 56 -7.89 3.05 9.65
CA MET A 56 -9.07 3.23 8.80
C MET A 56 -9.54 1.91 8.22
N THR A 57 -10.81 1.83 7.86
CA THR A 57 -11.35 0.64 7.19
C THR A 57 -10.80 0.50 5.77
N PHE A 58 -10.78 -0.72 5.23
CA PHE A 58 -10.38 -0.95 3.83
C PHE A 58 -11.27 -0.17 2.86
N ARG A 59 -12.56 0.03 3.18
CA ARG A 59 -13.46 0.90 2.42
C ARG A 59 -12.97 2.35 2.36
N GLU A 60 -12.55 2.90 3.50
CA GLU A 60 -11.99 4.24 3.56
C GLU A 60 -10.64 4.33 2.85
N PHE A 61 -9.79 3.33 3.03
CA PHE A 61 -8.51 3.19 2.34
C PHE A 61 -8.69 3.22 0.81
N LYS A 62 -9.66 2.45 0.29
CA LYS A 62 -10.02 2.48 -1.14
C LYS A 62 -10.34 3.89 -1.63
N THR A 63 -11.10 4.62 -0.84
CA THR A 63 -11.60 5.96 -1.20
C THR A 63 -10.52 7.03 -1.09
N LYS A 64 -9.73 7.01 -0.01
CA LYS A 64 -8.74 8.04 0.33
C LYS A 64 -7.41 7.83 -0.40
N ILE A 65 -7.00 6.57 -0.60
CA ILE A 65 -5.66 6.19 -1.08
C ILE A 65 -5.74 5.47 -2.42
N LEU A 66 -6.40 4.30 -2.53
CA LEU A 66 -6.37 3.50 -3.77
C LEU A 66 -6.92 4.24 -4.99
N ARG A 67 -8.01 5.01 -4.84
CA ARG A 67 -8.56 5.83 -5.93
C ARG A 67 -7.59 6.91 -6.46
N ARG A 68 -6.61 7.31 -5.65
CA ARG A 68 -5.59 8.31 -5.98
C ARG A 68 -4.23 7.67 -6.25
N THR A 69 -4.17 6.33 -6.20
CA THR A 69 -2.97 5.57 -6.48
C THR A 69 -2.72 5.56 -7.98
N LYS A 70 -1.50 5.90 -8.40
CA LYS A 70 -1.11 5.90 -9.81
C LYS A 70 -0.38 4.62 -10.18
N ARG A 71 0.42 4.07 -9.27
CA ARG A 71 1.18 2.85 -9.50
C ARG A 71 1.07 1.92 -8.31
N ILE A 72 0.96 0.63 -8.59
CA ILE A 72 1.16 -0.45 -7.64
C ILE A 72 2.28 -1.30 -8.22
N TYR A 73 3.36 -1.47 -7.47
CA TYR A 73 4.51 -2.28 -7.88
C TYR A 73 4.99 -3.13 -6.70
N LEU A 74 5.80 -4.14 -7.01
CA LEU A 74 6.31 -5.08 -6.02
C LEU A 74 7.71 -4.67 -5.58
N PHE A 75 7.99 -4.78 -4.28
CA PHE A 75 9.33 -4.60 -3.76
C PHE A 75 10.27 -5.63 -4.42
N PRO A 76 11.46 -5.23 -4.91
CA PRO A 76 12.32 -6.09 -5.73
C PRO A 76 12.89 -7.32 -5.00
N HIS A 77 12.71 -7.48 -3.68
CA HIS A 77 13.24 -8.64 -2.96
C HIS A 77 12.59 -9.98 -3.34
N GLU A 78 11.36 -10.02 -3.86
CA GLU A 78 10.77 -11.27 -4.38
C GLU A 78 11.34 -11.67 -5.76
N TYR A 79 11.92 -10.70 -6.48
CA TYR A 79 12.68 -10.95 -7.70
C TYR A 79 14.14 -10.66 -7.42
N GLY A 80 14.77 -11.53 -6.64
CA GLY A 80 16.21 -11.72 -6.71
C GLY A 80 16.62 -12.17 -8.13
N LEU A 81 16.48 -11.28 -9.12
CA LEU A 81 17.32 -11.30 -10.30
C LEU A 81 18.71 -10.97 -9.77
N ASN A 82 19.40 -12.01 -9.32
CA ASN A 82 20.85 -12.05 -9.28
C ASN A 82 21.31 -11.73 -10.71
N LEU A 83 21.47 -10.44 -10.99
CA LEU A 83 22.25 -9.97 -12.13
C LEU A 83 23.72 -10.18 -11.75
N HIS A 84 24.14 -11.45 -11.85
CA HIS A 84 25.54 -11.84 -11.89
C HIS A 84 26.14 -11.51 -13.26
#